data_AF-A0A956GPU6-F1
#
_entry.id   AF-A0A956GPU6-F1
#
_cell.length_a   1.000
_cell.length_b   1.000
_cell.length_c   1.000
_cell.angle_alpha   90.00
_cell.angle_beta   90.00
_cell.angle_gamma   90.00
#
_symmetry.space_group_name_H-M   'P 1'
#
loop_
_entity.id
_entity.type
_entity.pdbx_description
1 polymer ?
#
loop_
_entity_poly.entity_id
_entity_poly.type
_entity_poly.pdbx_seq_one_letter_code
_entity_poly.pdbx_strand_id
1 'polypeptide(L)'
;MARRRGVLVAMLLGGCGGAAPAPTAPSPVVEDPAAPAAVEAPRYTLVLDDADRDLEAALRGDVEAGIARIEEFFGAPFARPFTVAVAADRAALDAHWGARWHRPDLRTECWMVGMGMGDELSLLSPARWGDQACEHDPVDAAARASLIAHELVHTYHAQRNPALDTDDDGEGFAALAWLVEGVATYVSSQLDDGHLASARQVLDAGAGPTSLAEAHAGRYRYGVSGSLVAYVDATWSRAAVVDLLAVRSPDEVLARLGVDEATLLEGWRAWVTR
;
A
#
# COMPACT_ATOMS: atom_id res chain seq x y z
N MET A 1 -10.63 -10.42 37.31
CA MET A 1 -10.45 -11.86 37.08
C MET A 1 -11.74 -12.46 36.53
N ALA A 2 -11.93 -12.41 35.21
CA ALA A 2 -13.12 -12.93 34.54
C ALA A 2 -12.86 -14.35 34.04
N ARG A 3 -13.75 -15.27 34.42
CA ARG A 3 -13.69 -16.71 34.11
C ARG A 3 -13.90 -16.96 32.61
N ARG A 4 -12.93 -17.55 31.92
CA ARG A 4 -13.14 -18.18 30.61
C ARG A 4 -13.86 -19.51 30.83
N ARG A 5 -15.12 -19.61 30.39
CA ARG A 5 -15.85 -20.87 30.26
C ARG A 5 -15.41 -21.53 28.96
N GLY A 6 -14.81 -22.71 29.08
CA GLY A 6 -14.61 -23.61 27.96
C GLY A 6 -15.95 -24.14 27.45
N VAL A 7 -16.04 -24.31 26.14
CA VAL A 7 -17.08 -25.14 25.52
C VAL A 7 -16.39 -26.24 24.73
N LEU A 8 -16.65 -27.44 25.23
CA LEU A 8 -16.39 -28.76 24.69
C LEU A 8 -17.24 -28.93 23.42
N VAL A 9 -16.66 -29.38 22.30
CA VAL A 9 -17.44 -29.92 21.18
C VAL A 9 -17.13 -31.40 21.03
N ALA A 10 -18.22 -32.17 21.07
CA ALA A 10 -18.27 -33.61 21.19
C ALA A 10 -17.85 -34.30 19.89
N MET A 11 -17.08 -35.38 20.05
CA MET A 11 -16.93 -36.43 19.05
C MET A 11 -18.23 -37.22 18.91
N LEU A 12 -18.72 -37.33 17.67
CA LEU A 12 -19.74 -38.31 17.30
C LEU A 12 -19.09 -39.40 16.45
N LEU A 13 -18.98 -40.59 17.04
CA LEU A 13 -18.73 -41.85 16.33
C LEU A 13 -20.08 -42.39 15.85
N GLY A 14 -20.22 -42.56 14.55
CA GLY A 14 -21.34 -43.25 13.92
C GLY A 14 -20.84 -44.06 12.73
N GLY A 15 -20.79 -45.38 12.88
CA GLY A 15 -20.57 -46.31 11.77
C GLY A 15 -21.91 -46.83 11.25
N CYS A 16 -22.00 -47.00 9.93
CA CYS A 16 -22.88 -47.96 9.25
C CYS A 16 -22.35 -48.19 7.83
N GLY A 17 -22.34 -49.46 7.40
CA GLY A 17 -21.72 -49.94 6.17
C GLY A 17 -22.35 -49.37 4.89
N GLY A 18 -21.49 -49.01 3.93
CA GLY A 18 -21.84 -48.66 2.57
C GLY A 18 -21.20 -49.64 1.58
N ALA A 19 -21.91 -49.92 0.49
CA ALA A 19 -21.45 -50.74 -0.61
C ALA A 19 -20.12 -50.23 -1.20
N ALA A 20 -19.31 -51.14 -1.76
CA ALA A 20 -18.05 -50.81 -2.41
C ALA A 20 -18.28 -49.75 -3.51
N PRO A 21 -17.58 -48.60 -3.47
CA PRO A 21 -17.73 -47.57 -4.48
C PRO A 21 -17.28 -48.09 -5.84
N ALA A 22 -18.04 -47.74 -6.88
CA ALA A 22 -17.64 -47.99 -8.26
C ALA A 22 -16.26 -47.35 -8.54
N PRO A 23 -15.42 -47.94 -9.43
CA PRO A 23 -14.12 -47.40 -9.76
C PRO A 23 -14.27 -45.94 -10.22
N THR A 24 -13.67 -45.04 -9.45
CA THR A 24 -13.67 -43.61 -9.73
C THR A 24 -12.93 -43.40 -11.06
N ALA A 25 -13.56 -42.68 -11.99
CA ALA A 25 -12.87 -42.25 -13.20
C ALA A 25 -11.56 -41.53 -12.82
N PRO A 26 -10.46 -41.74 -13.55
CA PRO A 26 -9.22 -41.05 -13.27
C PRO A 26 -9.49 -39.55 -13.24
N SER A 27 -9.14 -38.88 -12.13
CA SER A 27 -9.21 -37.43 -12.05
C SER A 27 -8.46 -36.84 -13.24
N PRO A 28 -9.00 -35.82 -13.92
CA PRO A 28 -8.27 -35.14 -14.97
C PRO A 28 -6.91 -34.72 -14.41
N VAL A 29 -5.85 -35.00 -15.17
CA VAL A 29 -4.52 -34.45 -14.89
C VAL A 29 -4.67 -32.94 -14.98
N VAL A 30 -4.68 -32.28 -13.83
CA VAL A 30 -4.59 -30.82 -13.77
C VAL A 30 -3.15 -30.52 -14.19
N GLU A 31 -2.96 -29.99 -15.40
CA GLU A 31 -1.65 -29.47 -15.80
C GLU A 31 -1.28 -28.36 -14.81
N ASP A 32 -0.06 -28.44 -14.29
CA ASP A 32 0.47 -27.37 -13.44
C ASP A 32 0.42 -26.07 -14.25
N PRO A 33 -0.11 -24.97 -13.67
CA PRO A 33 -0.15 -23.70 -14.36
C PRO A 33 1.27 -23.31 -14.80
N ALA A 34 1.39 -22.81 -16.04
CA ALA A 34 2.66 -22.33 -16.55
C ALA A 34 3.24 -21.27 -15.59
N ALA A 35 4.56 -21.31 -15.39
CA ALA A 35 5.22 -20.30 -14.55
C ALA A 35 4.98 -18.90 -15.15
N PRO A 36 4.74 -17.88 -14.31
CA PRO A 36 4.52 -16.52 -14.80
C PRO A 36 5.75 -16.01 -15.55
N ALA A 37 5.51 -15.12 -16.50
CA ALA A 37 6.58 -14.56 -17.31
C ALA A 37 7.31 -13.44 -16.57
N ALA A 38 8.64 -13.47 -16.63
CA ALA A 38 9.50 -12.43 -16.07
C ALA A 38 10.11 -11.57 -17.19
N VAL A 39 10.04 -10.25 -17.02
CA VAL A 39 10.64 -9.24 -17.88
C VAL A 39 11.65 -8.44 -17.08
N GLU A 40 12.93 -8.58 -17.42
CA GLU A 40 14.03 -7.93 -16.70
C GLU A 40 14.22 -6.47 -17.15
N ALA A 41 14.32 -5.56 -16.18
CA ALA A 41 14.74 -4.18 -16.36
C ALA A 41 15.92 -3.86 -15.41
N PRO A 42 16.69 -2.78 -15.64
CA PRO A 42 17.86 -2.48 -14.80
C PRO A 42 17.57 -2.31 -13.30
N ARG A 43 16.34 -1.91 -12.96
CA ARG A 43 15.92 -1.57 -11.58
C ARG A 43 14.85 -2.49 -11.01
N TYR A 44 14.19 -3.27 -11.85
CA TYR A 44 13.11 -4.15 -11.42
C TYR A 44 12.95 -5.34 -12.35
N THR A 45 12.35 -6.40 -11.83
CA THR A 45 11.85 -7.52 -12.62
C THR A 45 10.33 -7.48 -12.61
N LEU A 46 9.69 -7.39 -13.77
CA LEU A 46 8.23 -7.43 -13.88
C LEU A 46 7.76 -8.86 -14.10
N VAL A 47 6.91 -9.34 -13.19
CA VAL A 47 6.33 -10.68 -13.21
C VAL A 47 4.85 -10.57 -13.52
N LEU A 48 4.44 -11.16 -14.64
CA LEU A 48 3.08 -11.10 -15.19
C LEU A 48 2.50 -12.50 -15.40
N ASP A 49 1.20 -12.61 -15.21
CA ASP A 49 0.44 -13.74 -15.73
C ASP A 49 0.28 -13.63 -17.26
N ASP A 50 0.05 -14.75 -17.93
CA ASP A 50 -0.17 -14.76 -19.39
C ASP A 50 -1.43 -13.95 -19.78
N ALA A 51 -2.42 -13.84 -18.89
CA ALA A 51 -3.60 -13.00 -19.10
C ALA A 51 -3.28 -11.49 -19.18
N ASP A 52 -2.14 -11.05 -18.63
CA ASP A 52 -1.75 -9.64 -18.54
C ASP A 52 -0.67 -9.24 -19.56
N ARG A 53 -0.34 -10.12 -20.51
CA ARG A 53 0.70 -9.84 -21.52
C ARG A 53 0.43 -8.59 -22.34
N ASP A 54 -0.82 -8.33 -22.68
CA ASP A 54 -1.22 -7.13 -23.43
C ASP A 54 -1.06 -5.83 -22.61
N LEU A 55 -0.93 -5.93 -21.28
CA LEU A 55 -0.67 -4.79 -20.38
C LEU A 55 0.82 -4.53 -20.15
N GLU A 56 1.71 -5.43 -20.55
CA GLU A 56 3.15 -5.37 -20.22
C GLU A 56 3.76 -4.00 -20.54
N ALA A 57 3.56 -3.50 -21.77
CA ALA A 57 4.14 -2.24 -22.21
C ALA A 57 3.60 -1.04 -21.39
N ALA A 58 2.31 -1.05 -21.05
CA ALA A 58 1.69 0.01 -20.27
C ALA A 58 2.20 0.00 -18.82
N LEU A 59 2.23 -1.17 -18.19
CA LEU A 59 2.74 -1.34 -16.82
C LEU A 59 4.21 -0.96 -16.70
N ARG A 60 5.04 -1.37 -17.67
CA ARG A 60 6.45 -0.94 -17.70
C ARG A 60 6.57 0.58 -17.80
N GLY A 61 5.79 1.21 -18.67
CA GLY A 61 5.76 2.66 -18.80
C GLY A 61 5.38 3.36 -17.49
N ASP A 62 4.34 2.88 -16.81
CA ASP A 62 3.87 3.44 -15.55
C ASP A 62 4.88 3.26 -14.41
N VAL A 63 5.51 2.08 -14.31
CA VAL A 63 6.58 1.79 -13.34
C VAL A 63 7.81 2.67 -13.59
N GLU A 64 8.27 2.75 -14.84
CA GLU A 64 9.44 3.57 -15.21
C GLU A 64 9.18 5.06 -14.93
N ALA A 65 7.98 5.57 -15.23
CA ALA A 65 7.56 6.93 -14.92
C ALA A 65 7.49 7.19 -13.41
N GLY A 66 6.93 6.25 -12.64
CA GLY A 66 6.86 6.32 -11.17
C GLY A 66 8.26 6.35 -10.54
N ILE A 67 9.15 5.46 -10.96
CA ILE A 67 10.55 5.45 -10.51
C ILE A 67 11.21 6.80 -10.81
N ALA A 68 11.10 7.30 -12.04
CA ALA A 68 11.72 8.57 -12.43
C ALA A 68 11.22 9.73 -11.55
N ARG A 69 9.90 9.81 -11.29
CA ARG A 69 9.30 10.83 -10.41
C ARG A 69 9.84 10.76 -8.99
N ILE A 70 9.92 9.57 -8.42
CA ILE A 70 10.38 9.35 -7.04
C ILE A 70 11.87 9.72 -6.92
N GLU A 71 12.70 9.27 -7.85
CA GLU A 71 14.13 9.59 -7.84
C GLU A 71 14.40 11.09 -8.05
N GLU A 72 13.62 11.75 -8.91
CA GLU A 72 13.66 13.21 -9.07
C GLU A 72 13.26 13.91 -7.77
N PHE A 73 12.18 13.48 -7.12
CA PHE A 73 11.68 14.08 -5.90
C PHE A 73 12.70 13.98 -4.74
N PHE A 74 13.27 12.80 -4.52
CA PHE A 74 14.20 12.56 -3.41
C PHE A 74 15.67 12.82 -3.76
N GLY A 75 15.99 13.05 -5.04
CA GLY A 75 17.36 13.30 -5.51
C GLY A 75 18.29 12.10 -5.39
N ALA A 76 17.75 10.88 -5.26
CA ALA A 76 18.53 9.66 -5.07
C ALA A 76 17.81 8.43 -5.66
N PRO A 77 18.55 7.42 -6.14
CA PRO A 77 17.96 6.22 -6.70
C PRO A 77 17.33 5.33 -5.62
N PHE A 78 16.50 4.37 -6.06
CA PHE A 78 16.18 3.19 -5.26
C PHE A 78 17.49 2.50 -4.83
N ALA A 79 17.56 2.04 -3.58
CA ALA A 79 18.78 1.50 -2.99
C ALA A 79 19.15 0.13 -3.58
N ARG A 80 18.16 -0.62 -4.05
CA ARG A 80 18.33 -1.95 -4.66
C ARG A 80 17.21 -2.26 -5.67
N PRO A 81 17.44 -3.20 -6.60
CA PRO A 81 16.38 -3.71 -7.45
C PRO A 81 15.25 -4.37 -6.65
N PHE A 82 14.05 -4.40 -7.21
CA PHE A 82 12.86 -4.99 -6.61
C PHE A 82 12.00 -5.72 -7.65
N THR A 83 11.04 -6.52 -7.21
CA THR A 83 10.11 -7.21 -8.12
C THR A 83 8.83 -6.39 -8.29
N VAL A 84 8.27 -6.32 -9.48
CA VAL A 84 6.88 -5.88 -9.70
C VAL A 84 6.05 -7.13 -9.98
N ALA A 85 5.29 -7.59 -9.00
CA ALA A 85 4.48 -8.81 -9.10
C ALA A 85 3.02 -8.46 -9.38
N VAL A 86 2.49 -8.89 -10.52
CA VAL A 86 1.08 -8.66 -10.90
C VAL A 86 0.28 -9.93 -10.70
N ALA A 87 -0.65 -9.88 -9.75
CA ALA A 87 -1.58 -10.97 -9.47
C ALA A 87 -2.75 -10.95 -10.48
N ALA A 88 -3.02 -12.11 -11.08
CA ALA A 88 -4.06 -12.27 -12.11
C ALA A 88 -5.48 -11.95 -11.62
N ASP A 89 -5.72 -12.07 -10.31
CA ASP A 89 -6.97 -11.74 -9.63
C ASP A 89 -6.76 -11.50 -8.12
N ARG A 90 -7.84 -11.11 -7.43
CA ARG A 90 -7.91 -10.84 -5.99
C ARG A 90 -7.51 -12.04 -5.14
N ALA A 91 -7.90 -13.25 -5.55
CA ALA A 91 -7.57 -14.45 -4.78
C ALA A 91 -6.08 -14.77 -4.86
N ALA A 92 -5.45 -14.56 -6.02
CA ALA A 92 -4.02 -14.66 -6.18
C ALA A 92 -3.28 -13.60 -5.36
N LEU A 93 -3.77 -12.35 -5.31
CA LEU A 93 -3.19 -11.30 -4.47
C LEU A 93 -3.30 -11.64 -2.98
N ASP A 94 -4.48 -12.05 -2.52
CA ASP A 94 -4.72 -12.48 -1.13
C ASP A 94 -3.81 -13.64 -0.73
N ALA A 95 -3.63 -14.62 -1.62
CA ALA A 95 -2.76 -15.76 -1.39
C ALA A 95 -1.28 -15.34 -1.31
N HIS A 96 -0.84 -14.46 -2.20
CA HIS A 96 0.51 -13.90 -2.22
C HIS A 96 0.83 -13.17 -0.91
N TRP A 97 -0.04 -12.24 -0.50
CA TRP A 97 0.09 -11.48 0.74
C TRP A 97 -0.05 -12.36 1.99
N GLY A 98 -1.00 -13.31 1.96
CA GLY A 98 -1.19 -14.27 3.02
C GLY A 98 0.03 -15.16 3.24
N ALA A 99 0.72 -15.58 2.18
CA ALA A 99 1.99 -16.28 2.28
C ALA A 99 3.08 -15.37 2.87
N ARG A 100 3.20 -14.13 2.38
CA ARG A 100 4.23 -13.17 2.78
C ARG A 100 4.18 -12.81 4.27
N TRP A 101 2.98 -12.69 4.85
CA TRP A 101 2.79 -12.35 6.27
C TRP A 101 2.38 -13.55 7.14
N HIS A 102 2.45 -14.77 6.63
CA HIS A 102 2.03 -15.98 7.37
C HIS A 102 0.56 -15.91 7.86
N ARG A 103 -0.31 -15.32 7.03
CA ARG A 103 -1.75 -15.13 7.24
C ARG A 103 -2.56 -15.76 6.09
N PRO A 104 -2.71 -17.10 6.04
CA PRO A 104 -3.40 -17.77 4.93
C PRO A 104 -4.89 -17.41 4.81
N ASP A 105 -5.47 -16.83 5.87
CA ASP A 105 -6.84 -16.35 5.95
C ASP A 105 -6.98 -14.86 5.57
N LEU A 106 -5.88 -14.18 5.22
CA LEU A 106 -5.89 -12.77 4.83
C LEU A 106 -6.81 -12.55 3.63
N ARG A 107 -7.64 -11.52 3.73
CA ARG A 107 -8.48 -11.01 2.66
C ARG A 107 -8.26 -9.51 2.55
N THR A 108 -7.88 -9.07 1.36
CA THR A 108 -7.69 -7.66 1.08
C THR A 108 -9.02 -6.95 0.88
N GLU A 109 -9.07 -5.68 1.24
CA GLU A 109 -10.23 -4.85 0.99
C GLU A 109 -10.32 -4.46 -0.50
N CYS A 110 -11.52 -4.12 -0.99
CA CYS A 110 -11.71 -3.82 -2.42
C CYS A 110 -10.86 -2.65 -2.93
N TRP A 111 -10.50 -1.72 -2.05
CA TRP A 111 -9.70 -0.53 -2.40
C TRP A 111 -8.19 -0.83 -2.39
N MET A 112 -7.74 -1.93 -1.77
CA MET A 112 -6.34 -2.34 -1.71
C MET A 112 -5.93 -3.02 -3.01
N VAL A 113 -5.50 -2.29 -4.02
CA VAL A 113 -5.11 -2.89 -5.32
C VAL A 113 -3.61 -3.03 -5.51
N GLY A 114 -2.81 -2.59 -4.54
CA GLY A 114 -1.37 -2.75 -4.55
C GLY A 114 -0.76 -2.57 -3.18
N MET A 115 0.50 -2.97 -3.06
CA MET A 115 1.34 -2.67 -1.91
C MET A 115 2.81 -2.66 -2.31
N GLY A 116 3.51 -1.59 -1.94
CA GLY A 116 4.97 -1.51 -1.98
C GLY A 116 5.65 -1.95 -0.69
N MET A 117 6.71 -2.74 -0.84
CA MET A 117 7.63 -3.23 0.20
C MET A 117 9.06 -3.01 -0.26
N GLY A 118 10.06 -3.12 0.62
CA GLY A 118 11.44 -2.81 0.28
C GLY A 118 12.08 -3.66 -0.83
N ASP A 119 11.50 -4.79 -1.20
CA ASP A 119 11.95 -5.71 -2.24
C ASP A 119 10.89 -6.03 -3.31
N GLU A 120 9.67 -5.50 -3.18
CA GLU A 120 8.57 -5.82 -4.09
C GLU A 120 7.49 -4.74 -4.14
N LEU A 121 6.98 -4.46 -5.33
CA LEU A 121 5.68 -3.88 -5.57
C LEU A 121 4.73 -5.01 -6.02
N SER A 122 3.70 -5.28 -5.24
CA SER A 122 2.64 -6.23 -5.62
C SER A 122 1.40 -5.47 -6.08
N LEU A 123 0.75 -5.93 -7.15
CA LEU A 123 -0.41 -5.28 -7.76
C LEU A 123 -1.49 -6.32 -8.09
N LEU A 124 -2.76 -5.98 -7.86
CA LEU A 124 -3.87 -6.59 -8.57
C LEU A 124 -3.79 -6.16 -10.03
N SER A 125 -3.89 -7.11 -10.97
CA SER A 125 -3.95 -6.80 -12.39
C SER A 125 -4.95 -5.68 -12.69
N PRO A 126 -4.53 -4.61 -13.40
CA PRO A 126 -5.45 -3.58 -13.86
C PRO A 126 -6.62 -4.15 -14.67
N ALA A 127 -6.46 -5.27 -15.39
CA ALA A 127 -7.57 -5.89 -16.13
C ALA A 127 -8.73 -6.33 -15.21
N ARG A 128 -8.50 -6.47 -13.89
CA ARG A 128 -9.49 -6.87 -12.88
C ARG A 128 -10.04 -5.73 -12.05
N TRP A 129 -9.62 -4.49 -12.27
CA TRP A 129 -10.09 -3.38 -11.43
C TRP A 129 -11.59 -3.12 -11.61
N GLY A 130 -12.10 -3.27 -12.84
CA GLY A 130 -13.52 -3.04 -13.12
C GLY A 130 -14.49 -3.96 -12.39
N ASP A 131 -14.06 -5.16 -11.97
CA ASP A 131 -14.90 -6.15 -11.28
C ASP A 131 -14.42 -6.52 -9.86
N GLN A 132 -13.15 -6.29 -9.51
CA GLN A 132 -12.56 -6.72 -8.23
C GLN A 132 -11.94 -5.60 -7.41
N ALA A 133 -11.97 -4.37 -7.92
CA ALA A 133 -11.59 -3.19 -7.17
C ALA A 133 -12.77 -2.23 -7.01
N CYS A 134 -12.76 -1.47 -5.92
CA CYS A 134 -13.62 -0.31 -5.80
C CYS A 134 -12.77 0.94 -6.02
N GLU A 135 -13.36 1.99 -6.60
CA GLU A 135 -12.74 3.32 -6.75
C GLU A 135 -11.62 3.42 -7.80
N HIS A 136 -11.30 2.35 -8.52
CA HIS A 136 -10.25 2.33 -9.55
C HIS A 136 -10.81 2.02 -10.95
N ASP A 137 -10.50 2.87 -11.93
CA ASP A 137 -10.88 2.67 -13.33
C ASP A 137 -9.67 2.15 -14.13
N PRO A 138 -9.73 0.94 -14.72
CA PRO A 138 -8.62 0.38 -15.47
C PRO A 138 -8.30 1.12 -16.77
N VAL A 139 -9.25 1.90 -17.32
CA VAL A 139 -9.01 2.68 -18.55
C VAL A 139 -8.41 4.06 -18.27
N ASP A 140 -8.43 4.51 -17.02
CA ASP A 140 -7.78 5.76 -16.62
C ASP A 140 -6.28 5.54 -16.42
N ALA A 141 -5.53 5.73 -17.50
CA ALA A 141 -4.07 5.57 -17.48
C ALA A 141 -3.38 6.54 -16.52
N ALA A 142 -3.92 7.75 -16.31
CA ALA A 142 -3.32 8.71 -15.39
C ALA A 142 -3.53 8.27 -13.94
N ALA A 143 -4.74 7.83 -13.59
CA ALA A 143 -5.03 7.29 -12.27
C ALA A 143 -4.21 6.03 -11.97
N ARG A 144 -4.08 5.12 -12.95
CA ARG A 144 -3.24 3.92 -12.82
C ARG A 144 -1.77 4.27 -12.58
N ALA A 145 -1.20 5.17 -13.37
CA ALA A 145 0.18 5.61 -13.21
C ALA A 145 0.42 6.29 -11.85
N SER A 146 -0.54 7.11 -11.40
CA SER A 146 -0.51 7.77 -10.09
C SER A 146 -0.54 6.76 -8.94
N LEU A 147 -1.41 5.74 -9.03
CA LEU A 147 -1.47 4.65 -8.05
C LEU A 147 -0.17 3.84 -8.01
N ILE A 148 0.37 3.46 -9.17
CA ILE A 148 1.65 2.73 -9.23
C ILE A 148 2.77 3.58 -8.62
N ALA A 149 2.81 4.88 -8.90
CA ALA A 149 3.77 5.79 -8.27
C ALA A 149 3.58 5.87 -6.75
N HIS A 150 2.35 5.88 -6.24
CA HIS A 150 2.06 5.84 -4.80
C HIS A 150 2.66 4.61 -4.14
N GLU A 151 2.40 3.43 -4.69
CA GLU A 151 2.93 2.19 -4.12
C GLU A 151 4.45 2.06 -4.28
N LEU A 152 5.02 2.61 -5.35
CA LEU A 152 6.48 2.70 -5.50
C LEU A 152 7.13 3.61 -4.45
N VAL A 153 6.43 4.64 -3.94
CA VAL A 153 6.93 5.44 -2.83
C VAL A 153 7.06 4.60 -1.57
N HIS A 154 6.12 3.70 -1.30
CA HIS A 154 6.22 2.75 -0.17
C HIS A 154 7.42 1.81 -0.35
N THR A 155 7.62 1.28 -1.56
CA THR A 155 8.81 0.48 -1.91
C THR A 155 10.10 1.25 -1.62
N TYR A 156 10.19 2.51 -2.07
CA TYR A 156 11.34 3.38 -1.85
C TYR A 156 11.56 3.67 -0.35
N HIS A 157 10.48 3.98 0.37
CA HIS A 157 10.53 4.30 1.79
C HIS A 157 10.99 3.10 2.62
N ALA A 158 10.46 1.92 2.35
CA ALA A 158 10.87 0.67 2.99
C ALA A 158 12.36 0.32 2.74
N GLN A 159 12.89 0.62 1.54
CA GLN A 159 14.33 0.47 1.28
C GLN A 159 15.21 1.41 2.13
N ARG A 160 14.69 2.57 2.52
CA ARG A 160 15.39 3.54 3.39
C ARG A 160 15.18 3.25 4.87
N ASN A 161 14.03 2.68 5.22
CA ASN A 161 13.66 2.34 6.58
C ASN A 161 13.05 0.93 6.64
N PRO A 162 13.89 -0.12 6.64
CA PRO A 162 13.43 -1.50 6.65
C PRO A 162 12.60 -1.88 7.88
N ALA A 163 12.58 -1.04 8.93
CA ALA A 163 11.72 -1.25 10.09
C ALA A 163 10.22 -1.16 9.73
N LEU A 164 9.87 -0.46 8.63
CA LEU A 164 8.50 -0.39 8.13
C LEU A 164 8.03 -1.71 7.48
N ASP A 165 8.95 -2.54 6.97
CA ASP A 165 8.63 -3.84 6.36
C ASP A 165 8.39 -4.95 7.41
N THR A 166 8.90 -4.76 8.63
CA THR A 166 8.97 -5.82 9.66
C THR A 166 8.08 -5.53 10.88
N ASP A 167 7.17 -4.58 10.78
CA ASP A 167 6.26 -4.23 11.87
C ASP A 167 5.14 -5.29 12.00
N ASP A 168 5.50 -6.46 12.54
CA ASP A 168 4.63 -7.63 12.69
C ASP A 168 3.35 -7.32 13.51
N ASP A 169 3.41 -6.31 14.38
CA ASP A 169 2.30 -5.89 15.25
C ASP A 169 1.55 -4.66 14.69
N GLY A 170 2.06 -4.02 13.64
CA GLY A 170 1.45 -2.87 12.94
C GLY A 170 1.35 -1.57 13.74
N GLU A 171 1.84 -1.54 14.98
CA GLU A 171 1.72 -0.38 15.87
C GLU A 171 2.64 0.77 15.45
N GLY A 172 3.85 0.46 14.98
CA GLY A 172 4.82 1.45 14.51
C GLY A 172 4.36 2.14 13.22
N PHE A 173 3.87 1.35 12.28
CA PHE A 173 3.29 1.83 11.03
C PHE A 173 2.05 2.69 11.31
N ALA A 174 1.15 2.23 12.19
CA ALA A 174 -0.06 2.98 12.52
C ALA A 174 0.25 4.37 13.11
N ALA A 175 1.25 4.49 13.98
CA ALA A 175 1.66 5.77 14.54
C ALA A 175 2.26 6.73 13.50
N LEU A 176 2.88 6.20 12.45
CA LEU A 176 3.48 6.96 11.35
C LEU A 176 2.63 6.99 10.08
N ALA A 177 1.38 6.49 10.11
CA ALA A 177 0.56 6.33 8.91
C ALA A 177 0.37 7.64 8.14
N TRP A 178 0.22 8.77 8.84
CA TRP A 178 0.11 10.08 8.20
C TRP A 178 1.37 10.48 7.42
N LEU A 179 2.55 10.09 7.89
CA LEU A 179 3.82 10.40 7.23
C LEU A 179 4.02 9.43 6.06
N VAL A 180 3.85 8.13 6.29
CA VAL A 180 4.06 7.09 5.27
C VAL A 180 3.10 7.31 4.09
N GLU A 181 1.80 7.40 4.36
CA GLU A 181 0.78 7.63 3.32
C GLU A 181 0.81 9.07 2.81
N GLY A 182 1.22 10.04 3.64
CA GLY A 182 1.34 11.42 3.22
C GLY A 182 2.45 11.64 2.20
N VAL A 183 3.60 11.00 2.40
CA VAL A 183 4.71 11.03 1.44
C VAL A 183 4.29 10.36 0.14
N ALA A 184 3.64 9.19 0.23
CA ALA A 184 3.13 8.49 -0.96
C ALA A 184 2.12 9.35 -1.74
N THR A 185 1.13 9.95 -1.06
CA THR A 185 0.11 10.83 -1.66
C THR A 185 0.73 12.08 -2.30
N TYR A 186 1.73 12.67 -1.64
CA TYR A 186 2.36 13.91 -2.12
C TYR A 186 3.25 13.64 -3.33
N VAL A 187 4.11 12.63 -3.26
CA VAL A 187 5.10 12.32 -4.31
C VAL A 187 4.43 11.69 -5.55
N SER A 188 3.35 10.93 -5.38
CA SER A 188 2.60 10.33 -6.49
C SER A 188 1.82 11.34 -7.33
N SER A 189 1.71 12.59 -6.87
CA SER A 189 0.84 13.67 -7.40
C SER A 189 -0.64 13.52 -7.06
N GLN A 190 -1.04 12.49 -6.31
CA GLN A 190 -2.44 12.35 -5.86
C GLN A 190 -2.90 13.54 -5.00
N LEU A 191 -1.99 14.26 -4.32
CA LEU A 191 -2.35 15.48 -3.58
C LEU A 191 -2.98 16.56 -4.48
N ASP A 192 -2.43 16.74 -5.69
CA ASP A 192 -2.83 17.79 -6.63
C ASP A 192 -4.17 17.46 -7.32
N ASP A 193 -4.52 16.18 -7.43
CA ASP A 193 -5.74 15.66 -8.07
C ASP A 193 -7.02 15.85 -7.21
N GLY A 194 -7.05 16.90 -6.36
CA GLY A 194 -8.20 17.29 -5.55
C GLY A 194 -8.13 16.87 -4.07
N HIS A 195 -7.09 16.15 -3.66
CA HIS A 195 -6.89 15.81 -2.25
C HIS A 195 -6.52 17.03 -1.39
N LEU A 196 -5.83 18.04 -1.93
CA LEU A 196 -5.63 19.31 -1.21
C LEU A 196 -6.97 20.02 -0.92
N ALA A 197 -7.93 19.96 -1.86
CA ALA A 197 -9.28 20.49 -1.62
C ALA A 197 -10.01 19.71 -0.52
N SER A 198 -9.75 18.40 -0.41
CA SER A 198 -10.29 17.56 0.67
C SER A 198 -9.74 17.97 2.05
N ALA A 199 -8.46 18.36 2.13
CA ALA A 199 -7.86 18.90 3.35
C ALA A 199 -8.51 20.24 3.77
N ARG A 200 -8.81 21.12 2.82
CA ARG A 200 -9.57 22.36 3.08
C ARG A 200 -10.98 22.05 3.57
N GLN A 201 -11.67 21.13 2.89
CA GLN A 201 -13.04 20.74 3.23
C GLN A 201 -13.16 20.19 4.66
N VAL A 202 -12.18 19.42 5.14
CA VAL A 202 -12.22 18.90 6.52
C VAL A 202 -12.01 20.01 7.56
N LEU A 203 -11.21 21.04 7.24
CA LEU A 203 -11.04 22.21 8.10
C LEU A 203 -12.28 23.10 8.12
N ASP A 204 -12.90 23.33 6.96
CA ASP A 204 -14.15 24.10 6.85
C ASP A 204 -15.30 23.43 7.62
N ALA A 205 -15.29 22.10 7.70
CA ALA A 205 -16.23 21.32 8.49
C ALA A 205 -15.92 21.30 10.00
N GLY A 206 -14.83 21.94 10.45
CA GLY A 206 -14.36 21.90 11.84
C GLY A 206 -13.91 20.52 12.31
N ALA A 207 -13.58 19.63 11.37
CA ALA A 207 -13.28 18.22 11.62
C ALA A 207 -11.81 17.86 11.35
N GLY A 208 -10.92 18.85 11.30
CA GLY A 208 -9.48 18.62 11.14
C GLY A 208 -8.92 17.78 12.29
N PRO A 209 -7.82 17.01 12.06
CA PRO A 209 -7.23 16.16 13.09
C PRO A 209 -6.79 17.01 14.29
N THR A 210 -6.97 16.47 15.49
CA THR A 210 -6.47 17.10 16.74
C THR A 210 -5.16 16.51 17.20
N SER A 211 -4.76 15.38 16.63
CA SER A 211 -3.46 14.75 16.79
C SER A 211 -2.94 14.14 15.47
N LEU A 212 -1.65 13.87 15.37
CA LEU A 212 -1.03 13.18 14.23
C LEU A 212 -1.55 11.75 14.06
N ALA A 213 -1.90 11.09 15.16
CA ALA A 213 -2.53 9.76 15.11
C ALA A 213 -3.89 9.79 14.40
N GLU A 214 -4.60 10.92 14.43
CA GLU A 214 -5.88 11.12 13.73
C GLU A 214 -5.71 11.61 12.28
N ALA A 215 -4.51 12.06 11.89
CA ALA A 215 -4.28 12.67 10.58
C ALA A 215 -4.48 11.69 9.41
N HIS A 216 -4.34 10.39 9.65
CA HIS A 216 -4.64 9.33 8.70
C HIS A 216 -5.95 8.59 9.03
N ALA A 217 -7.02 9.30 9.34
CA ALA A 217 -8.33 8.71 9.65
C ALA A 217 -9.46 9.19 8.73
N GLY A 218 -10.48 8.35 8.59
CA GLY A 218 -11.72 8.68 7.88
C GLY A 218 -11.55 8.87 6.36
N ARG A 219 -12.51 9.59 5.77
CA ARG A 219 -12.60 9.78 4.31
C ARG A 219 -11.61 10.78 3.73
N TYR A 220 -10.99 11.62 4.57
CA TYR A 220 -10.07 12.68 4.14
C TYR A 220 -8.60 12.35 4.39
N ARG A 221 -8.31 11.13 4.86
CA ARG A 221 -6.98 10.70 5.34
C ARG A 221 -5.85 11.01 4.36
N TYR A 222 -6.01 10.74 3.06
CA TYR A 222 -4.98 11.02 2.05
C TYR A 222 -4.76 12.52 1.85
N GLY A 223 -5.83 13.31 1.73
CA GLY A 223 -5.72 14.77 1.63
C GLY A 223 -5.07 15.42 2.85
N VAL A 224 -5.44 14.99 4.05
CA VAL A 224 -4.83 15.49 5.29
C VAL A 224 -3.36 15.07 5.39
N SER A 225 -3.06 13.78 5.21
CA SER A 225 -1.70 13.24 5.28
C SER A 225 -0.77 13.86 4.24
N GLY A 226 -1.20 13.91 2.97
CA GLY A 226 -0.43 14.49 1.88
C GLY A 226 -0.19 15.99 2.06
N SER A 227 -1.20 16.75 2.50
CA SER A 227 -1.05 18.19 2.76
C SER A 227 -0.18 18.49 3.98
N LEU A 228 -0.15 17.62 5.00
CA LEU A 228 0.81 17.73 6.10
C LEU A 228 2.24 17.58 5.60
N VAL A 229 2.52 16.59 4.75
CA VAL A 229 3.87 16.40 4.17
C VAL A 229 4.23 17.55 3.23
N ALA A 230 3.29 18.04 2.40
CA ALA A 230 3.52 19.21 1.56
C ALA A 230 3.79 20.48 2.38
N TYR A 231 3.11 20.66 3.52
CA TYR A 231 3.41 21.72 4.47
C TYR A 231 4.83 21.58 5.06
N VAL A 232 5.24 20.35 5.37
CA VAL A 232 6.61 20.08 5.85
C VAL A 232 7.64 20.47 4.79
N ASP A 233 7.45 20.06 3.53
CA ASP A 233 8.33 20.45 2.42
C ASP A 233 8.38 21.98 2.27
N ALA A 234 7.22 22.64 2.26
CA ALA A 234 7.16 24.10 2.09
C ALA A 234 7.82 24.89 3.24
N THR A 235 7.87 24.33 4.45
CA THR A 235 8.32 25.04 5.66
C THR A 235 9.74 24.70 6.06
N TRP A 236 10.13 23.42 5.97
CA TRP A 236 11.46 22.91 6.36
C TRP A 236 12.28 22.39 5.17
N SER A 237 11.78 22.53 3.94
CA SER A 237 12.37 22.05 2.68
C SER A 237 12.23 20.55 2.43
N ARG A 238 12.43 20.17 1.15
CA ARG A 238 12.54 18.80 0.68
C ARG A 238 13.54 17.94 1.47
N ALA A 239 14.65 18.53 1.89
CA ALA A 239 15.67 17.81 2.65
C ALA A 239 15.12 17.31 3.99
N ALA A 240 14.22 18.06 4.64
CA ALA A 240 13.55 17.60 5.84
C ALA A 240 12.64 16.41 5.56
N VAL A 241 11.87 16.42 4.46
CA VAL A 241 11.03 15.26 4.07
C VAL A 241 11.89 14.02 3.82
N VAL A 242 13.04 14.18 3.14
CA VAL A 242 14.01 13.08 2.94
C VAL A 242 14.53 12.54 4.27
N ASP A 243 14.91 13.43 5.20
CA ASP A 243 15.41 13.05 6.52
C ASP A 243 14.36 12.31 7.36
N LEU A 244 13.08 12.66 7.18
CA LEU A 244 11.96 12.02 7.87
C LEU A 244 11.72 10.58 7.40
N LEU A 245 12.21 10.15 6.23
CA LEU A 245 12.05 8.76 5.79
C LEU A 245 12.71 7.75 6.74
N ALA A 246 13.66 8.17 7.56
CA ALA A 246 14.40 7.31 8.48
C ALA A 246 13.78 7.21 9.89
N VAL A 247 12.75 8.00 10.19
CA VAL A 247 12.15 8.07 11.54
C VAL A 247 11.29 6.84 11.85
N ARG A 248 11.13 6.54 13.13
CA ARG A 248 10.41 5.35 13.62
C ARG A 248 9.28 5.68 14.60
N SER A 249 9.09 6.95 14.93
CA SER A 249 8.02 7.39 15.80
C SER A 249 7.61 8.84 15.51
N PRO A 250 6.40 9.25 15.90
CA PRO A 250 5.99 10.66 15.87
C PRO A 250 6.95 11.58 16.64
N ASP A 251 7.45 11.13 17.80
CA ASP A 251 8.40 11.90 18.61
C ASP A 251 9.70 12.19 17.85
N GLU A 252 10.21 11.23 17.07
CA GLU A 252 11.38 11.44 16.21
C GLU A 252 11.09 12.44 15.11
N VAL A 253 9.89 12.43 14.50
CA VAL A 253 9.48 13.43 13.51
C VAL A 253 9.52 14.83 14.11
N LEU A 254 8.85 15.02 15.25
CA LEU A 254 8.76 16.30 15.95
C LEU A 254 10.14 16.80 16.37
N ALA A 255 10.99 15.91 16.89
CA ALA A 255 12.38 16.23 17.26
C ALA A 255 13.22 16.68 16.06
N ARG A 256 13.07 16.05 14.89
CA ARG A 256 13.79 16.43 13.65
C ARG A 256 13.32 17.78 13.11
N LEU A 257 12.02 18.08 13.21
CA LEU A 257 11.45 19.35 12.77
C LEU A 257 11.66 20.48 13.79
N GLY A 258 11.99 20.15 15.04
CA GLY A 258 12.21 21.11 16.11
C GLY A 258 10.93 21.80 16.57
N VAL A 259 9.78 21.11 16.51
CA VAL A 259 8.47 21.62 16.91
C VAL A 259 7.73 20.59 17.76
N ASP A 260 6.75 21.04 18.56
CA ASP A 260 5.77 20.12 19.14
C ASP A 260 4.60 19.87 18.17
N GLU A 261 3.76 18.89 18.53
CA GLU A 261 2.64 18.46 17.71
C GLU A 261 1.59 19.56 17.48
N ALA A 262 1.30 20.34 18.53
CA ALA A 262 0.34 21.43 18.45
C ALA A 262 0.82 22.49 17.44
N THR A 263 2.08 22.87 17.51
CA THR A 263 2.72 23.83 16.59
C THR A 263 2.68 23.32 15.16
N LEU A 264 3.00 22.03 14.92
CA LEU A 264 2.96 21.43 13.60
C LEU A 264 1.55 21.47 13.01
N LEU A 265 0.53 21.04 13.77
CA LEU A 265 -0.86 21.01 13.32
C LEU A 265 -1.44 22.41 13.12
N GLU A 266 -1.17 23.37 14.00
CA GLU A 266 -1.60 24.76 13.84
C GLU A 266 -0.98 25.41 12.59
N GLY A 267 0.32 25.20 12.39
CA GLY A 267 1.03 25.68 11.21
C GLY A 267 0.48 25.09 9.91
N TRP A 268 0.20 23.79 9.89
CA TRP A 268 -0.46 23.12 8.77
C TRP A 268 -1.85 23.69 8.48
N ARG A 269 -2.71 23.87 9.50
CA ARG A 269 -4.06 24.47 9.32
C ARG A 269 -3.98 25.86 8.71
N ALA A 270 -3.04 26.68 9.19
CA ALA A 270 -2.81 28.01 8.64
C ALA A 270 -2.25 27.93 7.20
N TRP A 271 -1.45 26.91 6.87
CA TRP A 271 -0.95 26.72 5.51
C TRP A 271 -2.05 26.32 4.53
N VAL A 272 -2.92 25.37 4.89
CA VAL A 272 -4.00 24.87 4.03
C VAL A 272 -5.07 25.94 3.73
N THR A 273 -5.32 26.84 4.68
CA THR A 273 -6.37 27.88 4.56
C THR A 273 -5.91 29.19 3.92
N ARG A 274 -4.63 29.32 3.59
CA ARG A 274 -4.12 30.39 2.71
C ARG A 274 -4.48 30.14 1.25
#